data_AF-A0A427A104-F1
#
_entry.id   AF-A0A427A104-F1
#
_cell.length_a   1.000
_cell.length_b   1.000
_cell.length_c   1.000
_cell.angle_alpha   90.00
_cell.angle_beta   90.00
_cell.angle_gamma   90.00
#
_symmetry.space_group_name_H-M   'P 1'
#
loop_
_entity.id
_entity.type
_entity.pdbx_description
1 polymer ?
#
loop_
_entity_poly.entity_id
_entity_poly.type
_entity_poly.pdbx_seq_one_letter_code
_entity_poly.pdbx_strand_id
1 'polypeptide(L)'
;MPKLHAVGEFTMMELAETVKEVKFHSLRMPIKNVENTPDDPRQRKPNITKAKELLGWEPKITLREGLPFMEEDFRLRLGVPKQHVT
;
A
#
# COMPACT_ATOMS: atom_id res chain seq x y z
N MET A 1 1.23 19.50 -8.68
CA MET A 1 1.11 18.73 -9.93
C MET A 1 1.05 17.26 -9.54
N PRO A 2 -0.02 16.51 -9.81
CA PRO A 2 0.02 15.07 -9.60
C PRO A 2 1.10 14.49 -10.52
N LYS A 3 2.10 13.82 -9.95
CA LYS A 3 3.08 13.07 -10.74
C LYS A 3 2.34 11.88 -11.35
N LEU A 4 2.35 11.77 -12.68
CA LEU A 4 1.80 10.62 -13.36
C LEU A 4 2.77 9.44 -13.16
N HIS A 5 2.48 8.59 -12.16
CA HIS A 5 3.22 7.35 -11.96
C HIS A 5 2.74 6.28 -12.92
N ALA A 6 3.58 5.27 -13.18
CA ALA A 6 3.11 4.09 -13.88
C ALA A 6 2.05 3.34 -13.05
N VAL A 7 1.26 2.51 -13.71
CA VAL A 7 0.21 1.72 -13.05
C VAL A 7 0.81 0.88 -11.91
N GLY A 8 0.35 1.14 -10.69
CA GLY A 8 0.79 0.45 -9.47
C GLY A 8 2.11 0.96 -8.87
N GLU A 9 2.69 2.05 -9.39
CA GLU A 9 3.90 2.67 -8.86
C GLU A 9 3.55 3.87 -7.96
N PHE A 10 4.27 4.01 -6.85
CA PHE A 10 4.12 5.08 -5.87
C PHE A 10 5.41 5.24 -5.07
N THR A 11 5.64 6.44 -4.54
CA THR A 11 6.71 6.72 -3.58
C THR A 11 6.35 6.19 -2.19
N MET A 12 7.35 6.08 -1.30
CA MET A 12 7.11 5.72 0.11
C MET A 12 6.21 6.74 0.84
N MET A 13 6.29 8.02 0.47
CA MET A 13 5.43 9.05 1.04
C MET A 13 3.97 8.87 0.61
N GLU A 14 3.73 8.61 -0.68
CA GLU A 14 2.38 8.34 -1.20
C GLU A 14 1.78 7.05 -0.61
N LEU A 15 2.60 6.02 -0.41
CA LEU A 15 2.17 4.81 0.30
C LEU A 15 1.76 5.13 1.74
N ALA A 16 2.60 5.85 2.49
CA ALA A 16 2.35 6.19 3.88
C ALA A 16 1.09 7.06 4.04
N GLU A 17 0.91 8.06 3.18
CA GLU A 17 -0.32 8.87 3.16
C GLU A 17 -1.55 8.04 2.77
N THR A 18 -1.44 7.15 1.78
CA THR A 18 -2.56 6.27 1.40
C THR A 18 -3.00 5.37 2.56
N VAL A 19 -2.05 4.77 3.29
CA VAL A 19 -2.37 3.96 4.49
C VAL A 19 -3.06 4.80 5.55
N LYS A 20 -2.53 6.00 5.82
CA LYS A 20 -3.10 6.93 6.79
C LYS A 20 -4.52 7.36 6.42
N GLU A 21 -4.76 7.71 5.15
CA GLU A 21 -6.09 8.06 4.65
C GLU A 21 -7.08 6.89 4.78
N VAL A 22 -6.68 5.69 4.38
CA VAL A 22 -7.60 4.54 4.33
C VAL A 22 -7.95 4.02 5.73
N LYS A 23 -7.01 4.04 6.68
CA LYS A 23 -7.20 3.38 7.99
C LYS A 23 -7.22 4.31 9.19
N PHE A 24 -6.65 5.50 9.08
CA PHE A 24 -6.36 6.37 10.21
C PHE A 24 -6.76 7.83 9.94
N HIS A 25 -7.72 8.07 9.04
CA HIS A 25 -8.16 9.42 8.65
C HIS A 25 -8.64 10.27 9.84
N SER A 26 -9.16 9.63 10.90
CA SER A 26 -9.59 10.29 12.13
C SER A 26 -8.49 10.49 13.17
N LEU A 27 -7.29 9.91 12.96
CA LEU A 27 -6.18 9.99 13.89
C LEU A 27 -5.14 11.00 13.44
N ARG A 28 -4.65 11.79 14.40
CA ARG A 28 -3.49 12.66 14.17
C ARG A 28 -2.20 11.84 14.23
N MET A 29 -1.89 11.14 13.13
CA MET A 29 -0.67 10.33 13.00
C MET A 29 0.36 11.05 12.10
N PRO A 30 1.49 11.54 12.64
CA PRO A 30 2.54 12.15 11.84
C PRO A 30 3.37 11.08 11.10
N ILE A 31 3.77 11.38 9.85
CA ILE A 31 4.71 10.55 9.10
C ILE A 31 6.13 11.04 9.42
N LYS A 32 7.00 10.14 9.88
CA LYS A 32 8.41 10.44 10.19
C LYS A 32 9.29 9.79 9.13
N ASN A 33 10.10 10.61 8.44
CA ASN A 33 11.15 10.10 7.56
C ASN A 33 12.36 9.65 8.39
N VAL A 34 12.92 8.50 8.02
CA VAL A 34 14.14 7.94 8.61
C VAL A 34 15.12 7.64 7.49
N GLU A 35 16.38 7.40 7.84
CA GLU A 35 17.39 7.01 6.85
C GLU A 35 17.04 5.67 6.21
N ASN A 36 17.32 5.57 4.91
CA ASN A 36 17.10 4.34 4.16
C ASN A 36 18.12 3.28 4.59
N THR A 37 17.77 1.99 4.48
CA THR A 37 18.78 0.95 4.69
C THR A 37 19.78 0.94 3.52
N PRO A 38 21.05 0.52 3.75
CA PRO A 38 22.08 0.57 2.71
C PRO A 38 21.73 -0.22 1.44
N ASP A 39 21.00 -1.32 1.59
CA ASP A 39 20.69 -2.26 0.50
C ASP A 39 19.30 -2.04 -0.12
N ASP A 40 18.55 -1.04 0.36
CA ASP A 40 17.21 -0.79 -0.17
C ASP A 40 17.28 -0.15 -1.57
N PRO A 41 16.71 -0.80 -2.60
CA PRO A 41 16.69 -0.25 -3.94
C PRO A 41 15.81 0.99 -3.98
N ARG A 42 16.28 2.00 -4.71
CA ARG A 42 15.58 3.29 -4.84
C ARG A 42 14.23 3.20 -5.57
N GLN A 43 14.03 2.18 -6.40
CA GLN A 43 12.83 2.00 -7.22
C GLN A 43 12.63 0.52 -7.57
N ARG A 44 11.37 0.08 -7.61
CA ARG A 44 10.98 -1.25 -8.09
C ARG A 44 9.73 -1.12 -8.96
N LYS A 45 9.79 -1.68 -10.18
CA LYS A 45 8.67 -1.67 -11.13
C LYS A 45 8.66 -2.98 -11.93
N PRO A 46 7.79 -3.94 -11.62
CA PRO A 46 7.74 -5.20 -12.33
C PRO A 46 7.21 -4.99 -13.76
N ASN A 47 7.87 -5.59 -14.75
CA ASN A 47 7.30 -5.76 -16.07
C ASN A 47 6.42 -7.02 -16.08
N ILE A 48 5.11 -6.84 -16.25
CA ILE A 48 4.11 -7.92 -16.21
C ILE A 48 3.66 -8.40 -17.60
N THR A 49 4.32 -7.95 -18.69
CA THR A 49 3.93 -8.30 -20.08
C THR A 49 3.80 -9.81 -20.28
N LYS A 50 4.78 -10.60 -19.82
CA LYS A 50 4.72 -12.07 -19.94
C LYS A 50 3.50 -12.69 -19.26
N ALA A 51 3.12 -12.18 -18.08
CA ALA A 51 1.96 -12.70 -17.36
C ALA A 51 0.65 -12.34 -18.07
N LYS A 52 0.57 -11.14 -18.65
CA LYS A 52 -0.58 -10.73 -19.48
C LYS A 52 -0.71 -11.57 -20.74
N GLU A 53 0.39 -11.72 -21.50
CA GLU A 53 0.38 -12.41 -22.79
C GLU A 53 0.17 -13.92 -22.66
N LEU A 54 0.83 -14.56 -21.70
CA LEU A 54 0.81 -16.02 -21.58
C LEU A 54 -0.33 -16.54 -20.72
N LEU A 55 -0.76 -15.76 -19.72
CA LEU A 55 -1.74 -16.20 -18.72
C LEU A 55 -3.04 -15.39 -18.75
N GLY A 56 -3.12 -14.33 -19.55
CA GLY A 56 -4.24 -13.38 -19.47
C GLY A 56 -4.35 -12.72 -18.09
N TRP A 57 -3.25 -12.69 -17.33
CA TRP A 57 -3.26 -12.29 -15.93
C TRP A 57 -2.75 -10.86 -15.73
N GLU A 58 -3.44 -10.12 -14.88
CA GLU A 58 -3.01 -8.83 -14.36
C GLU A 58 -3.57 -8.62 -12.93
N PRO A 59 -2.93 -7.76 -12.10
CA PRO A 59 -3.46 -7.44 -10.78
C PRO A 59 -4.85 -6.78 -10.89
N LYS A 60 -5.82 -7.33 -10.15
CA LYS A 60 -7.21 -6.85 -10.15
C LYS A 60 -7.58 -5.99 -8.94
N ILE A 61 -6.78 -6.08 -7.88
CA ILE A 61 -7.01 -5.37 -6.61
C ILE A 61 -5.99 -4.26 -6.50
N THR A 62 -6.46 -3.03 -6.37
CA THR A 62 -5.62 -1.86 -6.14
C THR A 62 -5.09 -1.83 -4.70
N LEU A 63 -4.07 -0.99 -4.44
CA LEU A 63 -3.54 -0.79 -3.09
C LEU A 63 -4.65 -0.39 -2.11
N ARG A 64 -5.51 0.58 -2.47
CA ARG A 64 -6.59 1.06 -1.59
C ARG A 64 -7.62 -0.02 -1.26
N GLU A 65 -7.97 -0.86 -2.24
CA GLU A 65 -8.90 -1.99 -2.03
C GLU A 65 -8.26 -3.10 -1.19
N GLY A 66 -6.95 -3.34 -1.34
CA GLY A 66 -6.23 -4.37 -0.60
C GLY A 66 -5.97 -4.05 0.87
N LEU A 67 -5.77 -2.77 1.20
CA LEU A 67 -5.41 -2.33 2.55
C LEU A 67 -6.40 -2.75 3.65
N PRO A 68 -7.73 -2.67 3.45
CA PRO A 68 -8.70 -3.20 4.42
C PRO A 68 -8.56 -4.69 4.70
N PHE A 69 -8.33 -5.53 3.67
CA PHE A 69 -8.15 -6.98 3.84
C PHE A 69 -6.88 -7.30 4.62
N MET A 70 -5.79 -6.61 4.30
CA MET A 70 -4.53 -6.75 5.02
C MET A 70 -4.71 -6.38 6.50
N GLU A 71 -5.36 -5.24 6.78
CA GLU A 71 -5.55 -4.78 8.15
C GLU A 71 -6.43 -5.72 8.98
N GLU A 72 -7.47 -6.29 8.39
CA GLU A 72 -8.31 -7.31 9.03
C GLU A 72 -7.51 -8.56 9.39
N ASP A 73 -6.68 -9.06 8.47
CA ASP A 73 -5.80 -10.19 8.74
C ASP A 73 -4.79 -9.88 9.87
N PHE A 74 -4.17 -8.69 9.89
CA PHE A 74 -3.30 -8.29 11.00
C PHE A 74 -4.05 -8.20 12.33
N ARG A 75 -5.27 -7.67 12.36
CA ARG A 75 -6.09 -7.65 13.59
C ARG A 75 -6.31 -9.04 14.15
N LEU A 76 -6.66 -10.01 13.29
CA LEU A 76 -6.86 -11.39 13.70
C LEU A 76 -5.57 -12.01 14.25
N ARG A 77 -4.45 -11.87 13.54
CA ARG A 77 -3.15 -12.42 13.97
C ARG A 77 -2.63 -11.80 15.27
N LEU A 78 -2.96 -10.53 15.53
CA LEU A 78 -2.57 -9.82 16.74
C LEU A 78 -3.59 -9.91 17.88
N GLY A 79 -4.74 -10.56 17.67
CA GLY A 79 -5.82 -10.63 18.66
C GLY A 79 -6.47 -9.27 18.98
N VAL A 80 -6.39 -8.30 18.05
CA VAL A 80 -6.94 -6.95 18.23
C VAL A 80 -8.38 -6.92 17.68
N PRO A 81 -9.42 -6.71 18.52
CA PRO A 81 -10.79 -6.67 18.04
C PRO A 81 -11.03 -5.49 17.08
N LYS A 82 -11.97 -5.65 16.16
CA LYS A 82 -12.45 -4.55 15.32
C LYS A 82 -13.19 -3.57 16.23
N GLN A 83 -12.68 -2.34 16.33
CA GLN A 83 -13.40 -1.28 17.04
C GLN A 83 -14.66 -0.97 16.23
N HIS A 84 -15.83 -1.16 16.84
CA HIS A 84 -17.07 -0.63 16.27
C HIS A 84 -17.01 0.89 16.47
N VAL A 85 -16.75 1.62 15.40
CA VAL A 85 -16.95 3.07 15.39
C VAL A 85 -18.44 3.28 15.17
N THR A 86 -19.13 3.74 16.21
CA THR A 86 -20.51 4.27 16.11
C THR A 86 -20.50 5.57 15.32
#